data_AF-A0A4Y1RKK3-F1
#
_entry.id   AF-A0A4Y1RKK3-F1
#
_cell.length_a   1.000
_cell.length_b   1.000
_cell.length_c   1.000
_cell.angle_alpha   90.00
_cell.angle_beta   90.00
_cell.angle_gamma   90.00
#
_symmetry.space_group_name_H-M   'P 1'
#
loop_
_entity.id
_entity.type
_entity.pdbx_description
1 polymer ?
#
loop_
_entity_poly.entity_id
_entity_poly.type
_entity_poly.pdbx_seq_one_letter_code
_entity_poly.pdbx_strand_id
1 'polypeptide(L)' 'MGGELRYEIAQNAYIKLVLHALKHKSSAVNAVLLGRVSSQNDAVEITDSVPLFHSQIGLLPQLEISLILRSTMLLKE' A
#
# COMPACT_ATOMS: atom_id res chain seq x y z
N MET A 1 -11.68 -16.24 -18.69
CA MET A 1 -12.72 -15.25 -18.32
C MET A 1 -12.17 -14.48 -17.14
N GLY A 2 -11.69 -13.25 -17.34
CA GLY A 2 -11.20 -12.42 -16.25
C GLY A 2 -12.38 -11.98 -15.41
N GLY A 3 -12.60 -12.64 -14.27
CA GLY A 3 -13.58 -12.20 -13.29
C GLY A 3 -13.15 -10.83 -12.76
N GLU A 4 -14.05 -9.86 -12.76
CA GLU A 4 -13.82 -8.58 -12.11
C GLU A 4 -13.73 -8.80 -10.60
N LEU A 5 -12.50 -8.75 -10.06
CA LEU A 5 -12.28 -8.72 -8.63
C LEU A 5 -12.79 -7.40 -8.06
N ARG A 6 -13.62 -7.45 -7.02
CA ARG A 6 -14.05 -6.25 -6.29
C ARG A 6 -12.94 -5.80 -5.34
N TYR A 7 -12.59 -4.52 -5.35
CA TYR A 7 -11.58 -3.98 -4.44
C TYR A 7 -12.26 -3.14 -3.36
N GLU A 8 -12.08 -3.53 -2.10
CA GLU A 8 -12.63 -2.82 -0.95
C GLU A 8 -11.49 -2.21 -0.14
N ILE A 9 -11.52 -0.89 0.03
CA ILE A 9 -10.46 -0.16 0.75
C ILE A 9 -10.99 0.27 2.11
N ALA A 10 -10.34 -0.22 3.18
CA ALA A 10 -10.63 0.22 4.53
C ALA A 10 -10.31 1.71 4.70
N GLN A 11 -11.12 2.40 5.50
CA GLN A 11 -10.97 3.84 5.75
C GLN A 11 -9.58 4.20 6.29
N ASN A 12 -8.97 3.34 7.11
CA ASN A 12 -7.61 3.52 7.63
C ASN A 12 -6.56 3.51 6.52
N ALA A 13 -6.67 2.59 5.55
CA ALA A 13 -5.78 2.53 4.40
C ALA A 13 -5.92 3.80 3.55
N TYR A 14 -7.15 4.26 3.33
CA TYR A 14 -7.42 5.45 2.54
C TYR A 14 -6.88 6.73 3.20
N ILE A 15 -7.20 6.94 4.48
CA ILE A 15 -6.82 8.18 5.18
C ILE A 15 -5.30 8.33 5.33
N LYS A 16 -4.57 7.23 5.55
CA LYS A 16 -3.09 7.26 5.63
C LYS A 16 -2.47 7.76 4.32
N LEU A 17 -3.01 7.34 3.17
CA LEU A 17 -2.53 7.76 1.85
C LEU A 17 -2.80 9.26 1.61
N VAL A 18 -4.02 9.71 1.91
CA VAL A 18 -4.39 11.13 1.78
C VAL A 18 -3.56 12.00 2.71
N LEU A 19 -3.38 11.61 3.97
CA LEU A 19 -2.55 12.34 4.93
C LEU A 19 -1.08 12.39 4.48
N HIS A 20 -0.54 11.32 3.91
CA HIS A 20 0.82 11.30 3.38
C HIS A 20 0.99 12.29 2.21
N ALA A 21 0.03 12.32 1.28
CA ALA A 21 0.02 13.29 0.18
C ALA A 21 -0.09 14.74 0.70
N LEU A 22 -0.96 15.00 1.68
CA LEU A 22 -1.13 16.33 2.27
C LEU A 22 0.08 16.78 3.09
N LYS A 23 0.85 15.85 3.66
CA LYS A 23 2.10 16.15 4.37
C LYS A 23 3.21 16.59 3.42
N HIS A 24 3.23 16.08 2.18
CA HIS A 24 4.25 16.35 1.18
C HIS A 24 3.65 16.94 -0.12
N LYS A 25 2.93 18.07 0.01
CA LYS A 25 2.10 18.65 -1.06
C LYS A 25 2.82 18.96 -2.38
N SER A 26 4.11 19.27 -2.33
CA SER A 26 4.91 19.67 -3.49
C SER A 26 5.80 18.54 -4.03
N SER A 27 5.67 17.33 -3.49
CA SER A 27 6.46 16.17 -3.89
C SER A 27 5.56 15.04 -4.35
N ALA A 28 6.04 14.26 -5.33
CA ALA A 28 5.43 12.97 -5.59
C ALA A 28 5.56 12.09 -4.33
N VAL A 29 4.53 11.30 -4.05
CA VAL A 29 4.51 10.34 -2.93
C VAL A 29 4.13 8.96 -3.45
N ASN A 30 4.63 7.91 -2.81
CA ASN A 30 4.24 6.53 -3.07
C ASN A 30 3.88 5.78 -1.79
N ALA A 31 3.07 4.74 -1.93
CA ALA A 31 2.65 3.87 -0.85
C ALA A 31 2.37 2.47 -1.40
N VAL A 32 2.36 1.47 -0.51
CA VAL A 32 1.89 0.11 -0.84
C VAL A 32 0.62 -0.15 -0.06
N LEU A 33 -0.36 -0.71 -0.75
CA LEU A 33 -1.62 -1.17 -0.17
C LEU A 33 -1.44 -2.60 0.32
N LEU A 34 -1.87 -2.85 1.54
CA LEU A 34 -1.81 -4.15 2.20
C LEU A 34 -3.22 -4.68 2.32
N GLY A 35 -3.41 -5.92 1.91
CA GLY A 35 -4.72 -6.54 1.88
C GLY A 35 -4.64 -8.03 1.68
N ARG A 36 -5.80 -8.67 1.78
CA ARG A 36 -5.97 -10.10 1.55
C ARG A 36 -6.97 -10.32 0.43
N VAL A 37 -6.73 -11.37 -0.36
CA VAL A 37 -7.70 -11.82 -1.37
C VAL A 37 -8.69 -12.72 -0.66
N SER A 38 -9.95 -12.30 -0.60
CA SER A 38 -11.05 -13.08 -0.05
C SER A 38 -11.52 -14.08 -1.08
N SER A 39 -11.28 -15.37 -0.82
CA SER A 39 -11.73 -16.47 -1.69
C SER A 39 -13.25 -16.65 -1.71
N GLN A 40 -13.97 -16.00 -0.79
CA GLN A 40 -15.42 -16.16 -0.61
C GLN A 40 -16.23 -15.15 -1.43
N ASN A 41 -15.72 -13.93 -1.59
CA ASN A 41 -16.44 -12.82 -2.22
C ASN A 41 -15.84 -12.36 -3.56
N ASP A 42 -14.84 -13.07 -4.08
CA ASP A 42 -14.07 -12.65 -5.27
C ASP A 42 -13.62 -11.18 -5.14
N ALA A 43 -13.11 -10.85 -3.95
CA ALA A 43 -12.82 -9.49 -3.54
C ALA A 43 -11.43 -9.37 -2.90
N VAL A 44 -10.78 -8.24 -3.10
CA VAL A 44 -9.52 -7.88 -2.47
C VAL A 44 -9.80 -6.84 -1.40
N GLU A 45 -9.64 -7.25 -0.15
CA GLU A 45 -9.86 -6.42 1.03
C GLU A 45 -8.53 -5.74 1.42
N ILE A 46 -8.44 -4.45 1.15
CA ILE A 46 -7.28 -3.61 1.48
C ILE A 46 -7.49 -3.07 2.89
N THR A 47 -6.83 -3.68 3.86
CA THR A 47 -6.98 -3.37 5.29
C THR A 47 -6.08 -2.23 5.74
N ASP A 48 -4.92 -2.06 5.09
CA ASP A 48 -3.99 -0.99 5.45
C ASP A 48 -3.24 -0.40 4.24
N SER A 49 -2.65 0.78 4.43
CA SER A 49 -1.68 1.35 3.50
C SER A 49 -0.46 1.81 4.26
N VAL A 50 0.70 1.65 3.63
CA VAL A 50 1.95 2.09 4.24
C VAL A 50 2.70 2.99 3.28
N PRO A 51 2.78 4.30 3.61
CA PRO A 51 3.60 5.27 2.90
C PRO A 51 5.06 4.82 2.76
N LEU A 52 5.71 5.22 1.68
CA LEU A 52 7.10 4.87 1.40
C LEU A 52 7.98 6.13 1.35
N PHE A 53 7.94 6.86 0.25
CA PHE A 53 8.86 7.95 -0.05
C PHE A 53 8.12 9.20 -0.51
N HIS A 54 8.76 10.34 -0.27
CA HIS A 54 8.29 11.68 -0.61
C HIS A 54 9.38 12.50 -1.33
N SER A 55 10.46 11.84 -1.74
CA SER A 55 11.56 12.36 -2.57
C SER A 55 12.28 11.17 -3.19
N GLN A 56 12.86 11.33 -4.40
CA GLN A 56 13.66 10.31 -5.09
C GLN A 56 13.01 8.90 -5.19
N ILE A 57 11.73 8.85 -5.54
CA ILE A 57 10.93 7.61 -5.65
C ILE A 57 11.58 6.55 -6.55
N GLY A 58 12.37 6.95 -7.55
CA GLY A 58 12.98 6.06 -8.54
C GLY A 58 14.28 5.36 -8.11
N LEU A 59 14.71 5.50 -6.85
CA LEU A 59 15.92 4.81 -6.38
C LEU A 59 15.62 3.34 -6.03
N LEU A 60 16.01 2.45 -6.94
CA LEU A 60 15.84 0.99 -6.82
C LEU A 60 16.29 0.43 -5.45
N PRO A 61 17.45 0.83 -4.87
CA PRO A 61 17.89 0.25 -3.59
C PRO A 61 16.96 0.59 -2.42
N GLN A 62 16.42 1.81 -2.39
CA GLN A 62 15.52 2.23 -1.31
C GLN A 62 14.19 1.49 -1.42
N LEU A 63 13.68 1.33 -2.65
CA LEU A 63 12.47 0.55 -2.90
C LEU A 63 12.65 -0.91 -2.47
N GLU A 64 13.73 -1.57 -2.87
CA GLU A 64 14.00 -2.97 -2.51
C GLU A 64 14.04 -3.17 -0.99
N ILE A 65 14.80 -2.34 -0.27
CA ILE A 65 14.91 -2.42 1.19
C ILE A 65 13.54 -2.20 1.84
N SER A 66 12.75 -1.25 1.36
CA SER A 66 11.43 -0.96 1.92
C SER A 66 10.45 -2.12 1.76
N LEU A 67 10.49 -2.81 0.62
CA LEU A 67 9.64 -3.98 0.35
C LEU A 67 10.09 -5.19 1.17
N ILE A 68 11.40 -5.43 1.29
CA ILE A 68 11.95 -6.51 2.12
C ILE A 68 11.59 -6.30 3.60
N LEU A 69 11.79 -5.09 4.13
CA LEU A 69 11.48 -4.78 5.53
C LEU A 69 9.99 -4.95 5.82
N ARG A 70 9.13 -4.53 4.90
CA ARG A 70 7.68 -4.65 5.08
C ARG A 70 7.19 -6.08 4.95
N SER A 71 7.77 -6.85 4.03
CA SER A 71 7.49 -8.29 3.92
C SER A 71 7.84 -9.04 5.20
N THR A 72 9.01 -8.76 5.79
CA THR A 72 9.42 -9.42 7.05
C THR A 72 8.59 -8.99 8.26
N MET A 73 8.09 -7.76 8.31
CA MET A 73 7.20 -7.29 9.36
C MET A 73 5.80 -7.94 9.28
N LEU A 74 5.30 -8.18 8.06
CA LEU A 74 4.01 -8.85 7.83
C LEU A 74 4.01 -10.34 8.16
N LEU A 75 5.18 -10.99 8.16
CA LEU A 75 5.35 -12.40 8.56
C LEU A 75 5.45 -12.60 10.08
N LYS A 76 5.46 -11.51 10.86
CA LYS A 76 5.59 -11.52 12.32
C LYS A 76 4.27 -11.33 13.07
N GLU A 77 3.15 -11.19 12.36
CA GLU A 77 1.78 -11.24 12.88
C GLU A 77 1.05 -12.50 12.38
#